data_AF-A0A257I262-F1
#
_entry.id   AF-A0A257I262-F1
#
_cell.length_a   1.000
_cell.length_b   1.000
_cell.length_c   1.000
_cell.angle_alpha   90.00
_cell.angle_beta   90.00
_cell.angle_gamma   90.00
#
_symmetry.space_group_name_H-M   'P 1'
#
loop_
_entity.id
_entity.type
_entity.pdbx_description
1 polymer ?
#
loop_
_entity_poly.entity_id
_entity_poly.type
_entity_poly.pdbx_seq_one_letter_code
_entity_poly.pdbx_strand_id
1 'polypeptide(L)'
;MYSRNPIQAELQEIAPALANASTVLPFQAPKGYFEALDPLALVEEPAFLADSKLPFQAPPGYFENMPQALMSRIKTQEEQASVLDSEKLDQKQAPVVQMGKARKWIMYAAAAMLTGVLITGAFMFSDKPVEQMKEQYKLEDLGAALDAVPDAALEQYLEENQTIAVDEVLANPSQKLPELTDHIQNISNEKLNDYLDENSHLESAIAE
;
A
#
# COMPACT_ATOMS: atom_id res chain seq x y z
N MET A 1 -12.69 -17.77 30.00
CA MET A 1 -11.76 -18.24 28.95
C MET A 1 -12.41 -17.98 27.61
N TYR A 2 -12.17 -16.81 27.02
CA TYR A 2 -12.61 -16.50 25.65
C TYR A 2 -11.44 -16.83 24.71
N SER A 3 -11.71 -17.65 23.71
CA SER A 3 -10.75 -18.19 22.75
C SER A 3 -10.13 -17.05 21.92
N ARG A 4 -8.80 -17.00 21.84
CA ARG A 4 -8.04 -16.11 20.91
C ARG A 4 -8.17 -16.51 19.43
N ASN A 5 -8.99 -17.52 19.11
CA ASN A 5 -9.11 -18.14 17.79
C ASN A 5 -10.17 -17.60 16.81
N PRO A 6 -11.16 -16.75 17.15
CA PRO A 6 -12.15 -16.35 16.14
C PRO A 6 -11.51 -15.46 15.07
N ILE A 7 -10.63 -14.54 15.47
CA ILE A 7 -9.99 -13.60 14.55
C ILE A 7 -9.05 -14.29 13.57
N GLN A 8 -8.27 -15.29 14.02
CA GLN A 8 -7.42 -16.06 13.11
C GLN A 8 -8.22 -16.93 12.14
N ALA A 9 -9.34 -17.50 12.60
CA ALA A 9 -10.22 -18.28 11.74
C ALA A 9 -10.88 -17.39 10.67
N GLU A 10 -11.41 -16.23 11.06
CA GLU A 10 -12.00 -15.26 10.15
C GLU A 10 -10.97 -14.66 9.18
N LEU A 11 -9.75 -14.33 9.64
CA LEU A 11 -8.67 -13.88 8.77
C LEU A 11 -8.21 -14.96 7.80
N GLN A 12 -8.18 -16.22 8.22
CA GLN A 12 -7.82 -17.34 7.34
C GLN A 12 -8.87 -17.55 6.23
N GLU A 13 -10.14 -17.28 6.52
CA GLU A 13 -11.24 -17.34 5.56
C GLU A 13 -11.22 -16.15 4.59
N ILE A 14 -11.03 -14.93 5.10
CA ILE A 14 -11.14 -13.69 4.31
C ILE A 14 -9.84 -13.37 3.57
N ALA A 15 -8.68 -13.62 4.20
CA ALA A 15 -7.37 -13.21 3.69
C ALA A 15 -6.27 -14.21 4.10
N PRO A 16 -6.21 -15.40 3.48
CA PRO A 16 -5.28 -16.47 3.86
C PRO A 16 -3.81 -16.05 3.74
N ALA A 17 -3.47 -15.15 2.83
CA ALA A 17 -2.12 -14.60 2.71
C ALA A 17 -1.71 -13.75 3.92
N LEU A 18 -2.66 -13.01 4.52
CA LEU A 18 -2.42 -12.18 5.70
C LEU A 18 -2.45 -13.02 6.98
N ALA A 19 -3.31 -14.04 7.05
CA ALA A 19 -3.34 -14.98 8.17
C ALA A 19 -2.01 -15.73 8.34
N ASN A 20 -1.31 -16.00 7.22
CA ASN A 20 0.01 -16.64 7.21
C ASN A 20 1.18 -15.64 7.19
N ALA A 21 0.91 -14.33 7.16
CA ALA A 21 1.96 -13.32 7.14
C ALA A 21 2.57 -13.13 8.54
N SER A 22 3.88 -12.90 8.58
CA SER A 22 4.57 -12.57 9.82
C SER A 22 4.08 -11.23 10.38
N THR A 23 3.73 -11.18 11.66
CA THR A 23 3.38 -9.95 12.39
C THR A 23 4.61 -9.05 12.62
N VAL A 24 5.82 -9.51 12.29
CA VAL A 24 7.05 -8.74 12.43
C VAL A 24 7.14 -7.71 11.31
N LEU A 25 6.95 -6.44 11.66
CA LEU A 25 7.19 -5.32 10.75
C LEU A 25 8.72 -5.19 10.52
N PRO A 26 9.22 -5.33 9.27
CA PRO A 26 10.65 -5.30 8.98
C PRO A 26 11.27 -3.91 9.20
N PHE A 27 10.44 -2.87 9.30
CA PHE A 27 10.86 -1.50 9.53
C PHE A 27 10.14 -0.96 10.76
N GLN A 28 10.91 -0.46 11.70
CA GLN A 28 10.41 0.22 12.89
C GLN A 28 11.11 1.58 12.99
N ALA A 29 10.39 2.57 13.51
CA ALA A 29 11.00 3.87 13.79
C ALA A 29 12.06 3.71 14.90
N PRO A 30 13.21 4.38 14.79
CA PRO A 30 14.17 4.43 15.88
C PRO A 30 13.53 4.97 17.16
N LYS A 31 13.99 4.48 18.31
CA LYS A 31 13.57 5.00 19.62
C LYS A 31 13.86 6.50 19.70
N GLY A 32 12.86 7.32 20.05
CA GLY A 32 13.02 8.78 20.09
C GLY A 32 12.64 9.52 18.79
N TYR A 33 12.25 8.81 17.72
CA TYR A 33 11.92 9.43 16.43
C TYR A 33 10.78 10.45 16.54
N PHE A 34 9.70 10.10 17.24
CA PHE A 34 8.54 10.97 17.36
C PHE A 34 8.70 12.06 18.42
N GLU A 35 9.56 11.82 19.41
CA GLU A 35 9.95 12.79 20.44
C GLU A 35 10.89 13.87 19.89
N ALA A 36 11.64 13.54 18.83
CA ALA A 36 12.45 14.49 18.08
C ALA A 36 11.64 15.27 17.02
N LEU A 37 10.38 14.90 16.78
CA LEU A 37 9.48 15.73 15.99
C LEU A 37 8.96 16.84 16.89
N ASP A 38 9.39 18.07 16.62
CA ASP A 38 8.78 19.24 17.24
C ASP A 38 7.26 19.16 17.00
N PRO A 39 6.43 19.43 18.03
CA PRO A 39 4.99 19.38 17.88
C PRO A 39 4.58 20.32 16.75
N LEU A 40 4.05 19.74 15.67
CA LEU A 40 3.49 20.42 14.49
C LEU A 40 2.39 21.46 14.81
N ALA A 41 2.08 21.67 16.08
CA ALA A 41 1.03 22.55 16.57
C ALA A 41 1.44 24.04 16.69
N LEU A 42 2.71 24.39 16.48
CA LEU A 42 3.12 25.81 16.48
C LEU A 42 4.24 26.11 15.50
N VAL A 43 4.11 25.64 14.27
CA VAL A 43 4.82 26.28 13.16
C VAL A 43 4.07 27.59 12.90
N GLU A 44 4.44 28.66 13.63
CA GLU A 44 4.33 30.00 13.05
C GLU A 44 4.95 29.92 11.66
N GLU A 45 4.21 30.31 10.63
CA GLU A 45 4.62 30.16 9.22
C GLU A 45 6.12 30.44 9.12
N PRO A 46 6.93 29.44 8.69
CA PRO A 46 8.35 29.66 8.71
C PRO A 46 8.60 30.82 7.75
N ALA A 47 9.36 31.82 8.18
CA ALA A 47 9.84 32.93 7.34
C ALA A 47 10.49 32.44 6.02
N PHE A 48 10.76 31.14 5.91
CA PHE A 48 11.01 30.43 4.67
C PHE A 48 9.97 30.67 3.56
N LEU A 49 8.68 30.79 3.86
CA LEU A 49 7.63 31.09 2.86
C LEU A 49 7.61 32.56 2.44
N ALA A 50 8.16 33.46 3.24
CA ALA A 50 8.18 34.88 2.91
C ALA A 50 9.19 35.21 1.79
N ASP A 51 10.31 34.49 1.74
CA ASP A 51 11.39 34.70 0.75
C ASP A 51 11.60 33.53 -0.22
N SER A 52 10.93 32.38 -0.03
CA SER A 52 11.00 31.29 -1.00
C SER A 52 10.22 31.64 -2.26
N LYS A 53 10.97 32.02 -3.31
CA LYS A 53 10.47 31.91 -4.68
C LYS A 53 10.20 30.44 -4.97
N LEU A 54 8.99 29.99 -4.64
CA LEU A 54 8.47 28.69 -5.06
C LEU A 54 8.76 28.57 -6.56
N PRO A 55 9.41 27.48 -7.02
CA PRO A 55 9.80 27.32 -8.43
C PRO A 55 8.59 27.37 -9.39
N PHE A 56 7.39 27.20 -8.84
CA PHE A 56 6.13 27.31 -9.54
C PHE A 56 5.21 28.22 -8.74
N GLN A 57 4.88 29.38 -9.32
CA GLN A 57 3.80 30.25 -8.84
C GLN A 57 2.76 30.34 -9.96
N ALA A 58 1.48 30.32 -9.57
CA ALA A 58 0.42 30.55 -10.53
C ALA A 58 0.56 31.97 -11.10
N PRO A 59 0.36 32.18 -12.42
CA PRO A 59 0.34 33.50 -12.99
C PRO A 59 -0.72 34.39 -12.32
N PRO A 60 -0.46 35.69 -12.16
CA PRO A 60 -1.45 36.62 -11.61
C PRO A 60 -2.73 36.59 -12.46
N GLY A 61 -3.90 36.51 -11.83
CA GLY A 61 -5.17 36.45 -12.55
C GLY A 61 -5.58 35.04 -13.02
N TYR A 62 -4.79 34.00 -12.75
CA TYR A 62 -5.10 32.63 -13.18
C TYR A 62 -6.43 32.13 -12.61
N PHE A 63 -6.63 32.30 -11.30
CA PHE A 63 -7.84 31.82 -10.62
C PHE A 63 -9.04 32.74 -10.84
N GLU A 64 -8.81 34.03 -11.09
CA GLU A 64 -9.85 35.04 -11.33
C GLU A 64 -10.54 34.84 -12.68
N ASN A 65 -9.80 34.40 -13.69
CA ASN A 65 -10.34 34.15 -15.04
C ASN A 65 -10.74 32.69 -15.28
N MET A 66 -10.35 31.77 -14.39
CA MET A 66 -10.64 30.33 -14.52
C MET A 66 -12.15 30.02 -14.56
N PRO A 67 -13.01 30.59 -13.69
CA PRO A 67 -14.45 30.27 -13.70
C PRO A 67 -15.12 30.62 -15.04
N GLN A 68 -14.80 31.78 -15.59
CA GLN A 68 -15.32 32.26 -16.87
C GLN A 68 -14.79 31.40 -18.02
N ALA A 69 -13.50 31.03 -17.99
CA ALA A 69 -12.91 30.13 -18.96
C ALA A 69 -13.59 28.75 -18.93
N LEU A 70 -13.87 28.18 -17.75
CA LEU A 70 -14.60 26.91 -17.62
C LEU A 70 -16.03 27.02 -18.16
N MET A 71 -16.77 28.05 -17.78
CA MET A 71 -18.13 28.27 -18.28
C MET A 71 -18.18 28.43 -19.80
N SER A 72 -17.20 29.13 -20.39
CA SER A 72 -17.11 29.25 -21.85
C SER A 72 -16.85 27.90 -22.52
N ARG A 73 -15.97 27.07 -21.95
CA ARG A 73 -15.66 25.73 -22.47
C ARG A 73 -16.86 24.79 -22.39
N ILE A 74 -17.60 24.81 -21.29
CA ILE A 74 -18.81 23.99 -21.10
C ILE A 74 -19.86 24.35 -22.17
N LYS A 75 -20.12 25.64 -22.39
CA LYS A 75 -21.07 26.09 -23.44
C LYS A 75 -20.64 25.66 -24.85
N THR A 76 -19.36 25.87 -25.19
CA THR A 76 -18.84 25.44 -26.49
C THR A 76 -18.90 23.92 -26.65
N GLN A 77 -18.70 23.16 -25.57
CA GLN A 77 -18.77 21.71 -25.59
C GLN A 77 -20.21 21.18 -25.70
N GLU A 78 -21.18 21.85 -25.08
CA GLU A 78 -22.62 21.57 -25.25
C GLU A 78 -23.09 21.88 -26.67
N GLU A 79 -22.64 22.98 -27.26
CA GLU A 79 -22.89 23.31 -28.67
C GLU A 79 -22.24 22.28 -29.61
N GLN A 80 -20.99 21.87 -29.35
CA GLN A 80 -20.30 20.83 -30.12
C GLN A 80 -20.91 19.43 -29.96
N ALA A 81 -21.48 19.11 -28.78
CA ALA A 81 -22.22 17.88 -28.58
C ALA A 81 -23.56 17.85 -29.33
N SER A 82 -24.16 19.02 -29.60
CA SER A 82 -25.40 19.14 -30.39
C SER A 82 -25.20 19.06 -31.91
N VAL A 83 -23.95 19.10 -32.42
CA VAL A 83 -23.63 18.95 -33.86
C VAL A 83 -23.08 17.56 -34.20
N LEU A 84 -22.95 16.66 -33.24
CA LEU A 84 -22.40 15.31 -33.42
C LEU A 84 -23.36 14.32 -34.09
N ASP A 85 -24.38 14.80 -34.82
CA ASP A 85 -25.18 13.99 -35.75
C ASP A 85 -24.87 14.28 -37.23
N SER A 86 -24.01 15.25 -37.53
CA SER A 86 -23.66 15.58 -38.92
C SER A 86 -22.38 16.40 -39.01
N GLU A 87 -21.24 15.73 -39.14
CA GLU A 87 -20.24 16.01 -40.19
C GLU A 87 -19.02 15.09 -40.03
N LYS A 88 -18.84 14.19 -41.00
CA LYS A 88 -17.60 13.43 -41.18
C LYS A 88 -16.52 14.41 -41.65
N LEU A 89 -15.64 14.85 -40.77
CA LEU A 89 -14.47 15.63 -41.13
C LEU A 89 -13.26 14.70 -41.34
N ASP A 90 -12.66 14.79 -42.52
CA ASP A 90 -11.42 14.12 -42.92
C ASP A 90 -10.26 14.50 -41.98
N GLN A 91 -10.01 13.67 -40.98
CA GLN A 91 -8.83 13.75 -40.14
C GLN A 91 -7.62 13.21 -40.90
N LYS A 92 -6.66 14.09 -41.20
CA LYS A 92 -5.30 13.72 -41.59
C LYS A 92 -4.61 13.06 -40.40
N GLN A 93 -4.64 11.74 -40.33
CA GLN A 93 -4.02 10.94 -39.27
C GLN A 93 -2.50 11.21 -39.24
N ALA A 94 -1.98 11.51 -38.04
CA ALA A 94 -0.54 11.62 -37.83
C ALA A 94 0.13 10.25 -38.05
N PRO A 95 1.34 10.18 -38.64
CA PRO A 95 1.99 8.91 -38.92
C PRO A 95 2.36 8.20 -37.62
N VAL A 96 1.62 7.15 -37.30
CA VAL A 96 1.92 6.23 -36.21
C VAL A 96 3.04 5.30 -36.67
N VAL A 97 4.26 5.56 -36.22
CA VAL A 97 5.38 4.63 -36.45
C VAL A 97 5.32 3.55 -35.39
N GLN A 98 4.97 2.34 -35.80
CA GLN A 98 5.01 1.18 -34.93
C GLN A 98 6.46 0.89 -34.55
N MET A 99 6.77 0.93 -33.25
CA MET A 99 8.07 0.49 -32.78
C MET A 99 8.21 -1.01 -33.08
N GLY A 100 9.22 -1.36 -33.89
CA GLY A 100 9.49 -2.76 -34.23
C GLY A 100 9.80 -3.60 -32.99
N LYS A 101 9.41 -4.87 -32.99
CA LYS A 101 9.66 -5.83 -31.90
C LYS A 101 11.13 -5.76 -31.45
N ALA A 102 11.35 -5.59 -30.15
CA ALA A 102 12.68 -5.51 -29.55
C ALA A 102 13.55 -6.66 -30.06
N ARG A 103 14.69 -6.31 -30.66
CA ARG A 103 15.50 -7.25 -31.44
C ARG A 103 16.18 -8.26 -30.51
N LYS A 104 16.24 -9.52 -30.93
CA LYS A 104 16.69 -10.68 -30.14
C LYS A 104 18.10 -10.58 -29.54
N TRP A 105 18.95 -9.67 -30.03
CA TRP A 105 20.28 -9.42 -29.45
C TRP A 105 20.23 -8.81 -28.05
N ILE A 106 19.16 -8.10 -27.68
CA ILE A 106 18.98 -7.58 -26.32
C ILE A 106 18.81 -8.73 -25.31
N MET A 107 18.16 -9.84 -25.71
CA MET A 107 18.00 -11.02 -24.85
C MET A 107 19.34 -11.72 -24.58
N TYR A 108 20.23 -11.77 -25.58
CA TYR A 108 21.59 -12.31 -25.39
C TYR A 108 22.47 -11.39 -24.54
N ALA A 109 22.33 -10.06 -24.67
CA ALA A 109 23.05 -9.10 -23.82
C ALA A 109 22.66 -9.25 -22.34
N ALA A 110 21.36 -9.40 -22.04
CA ALA A 110 20.89 -9.65 -20.69
C ALA A 110 21.45 -10.95 -20.11
N ALA A 111 21.44 -12.05 -20.88
CA ALA A 111 22.02 -13.32 -20.45
C ALA A 111 23.52 -13.22 -20.16
N ALA A 112 24.29 -12.51 -20.99
CA ALA A 112 25.72 -12.30 -20.78
C ALA A 112 26.04 -11.44 -19.56
N MET A 113 25.18 -10.46 -19.22
CA MET A 113 25.32 -9.68 -18.00
C MET A 113 25.07 -10.55 -16.76
N LEU A 114 24.01 -11.37 -16.77
CA LEU A 114 23.70 -12.25 -15.64
C LEU A 114 24.81 -13.27 -15.40
N THR A 115 25.37 -13.88 -16.46
CA THR A 115 26.49 -14.80 -16.31
C THR A 115 27.76 -14.09 -15.85
N GLY A 116 28.04 -12.88 -16.33
CA GLY A 116 29.14 -12.04 -15.87
C GLY A 116 29.06 -11.69 -14.39
N VAL A 117 27.88 -11.30 -13.90
CA VAL A 117 27.65 -10.99 -12.47
C VAL A 117 27.84 -12.23 -11.59
N LEU A 118 27.33 -13.39 -12.01
CA LEU A 118 27.50 -14.64 -11.26
C LEU A 118 28.96 -15.09 -11.18
N ILE A 119 29.69 -15.03 -12.29
CA ILE A 119 31.12 -15.40 -12.33
C ILE A 119 31.95 -14.42 -11.49
N THR A 120 31.68 -13.12 -11.61
CA THR A 120 32.40 -12.08 -10.84
C THR A 120 32.09 -12.19 -9.36
N GLY A 121 30.82 -12.45 -9.00
CA GLY A 121 30.39 -12.66 -7.62
C GLY A 121 31.05 -13.90 -7.01
N ALA A 122 31.08 -15.02 -7.74
CA ALA A 122 31.77 -16.24 -7.29
C ALA A 122 33.27 -15.99 -7.09
N PHE A 123 33.94 -15.34 -8.03
CA PHE A 123 35.37 -15.03 -7.93
C PHE A 123 35.69 -14.11 -6.75
N MET A 124 34.86 -13.10 -6.47
CA MET A 124 35.09 -12.13 -5.41
C MET A 124 34.76 -12.67 -4.00
N PHE A 125 33.85 -13.64 -3.88
CA PHE A 125 33.40 -14.20 -2.60
C PHE A 125 33.95 -15.60 -2.28
N SER A 126 34.75 -16.22 -3.17
CA SER A 126 35.28 -17.58 -2.98
C SER A 126 36.30 -17.72 -1.84
N ASP A 127 36.86 -16.63 -1.31
CA ASP A 127 37.79 -16.67 -0.17
C ASP A 127 37.08 -16.76 1.19
N LYS A 128 35.75 -16.69 1.23
CA LYS A 128 34.97 -16.81 2.48
C LYS A 128 34.51 -18.26 2.66
N PRO A 129 34.90 -18.95 3.75
CA PRO A 129 34.45 -20.32 3.99
C PRO A 129 32.92 -20.34 4.18
N VAL A 130 32.24 -21.20 3.43
CA VAL A 130 30.78 -21.40 3.42
C VAL A 130 30.18 -21.67 4.81
N GLU A 131 31.00 -22.09 5.77
CA GLU A 131 30.61 -22.31 7.17
C GLU A 131 30.09 -21.04 7.87
N GLN A 132 30.58 -19.84 7.52
CA GLN A 132 30.09 -18.58 8.12
C GLN A 132 28.68 -18.18 7.66
N MET A 133 28.19 -18.70 6.53
CA MET A 133 26.82 -18.41 6.06
C MET A 133 25.76 -19.30 6.72
N LYS A 134 26.14 -20.44 7.32
CA LYS A 134 25.19 -21.35 7.99
C LYS A 134 24.77 -20.86 9.37
N GLU A 135 25.60 -20.10 10.07
CA GLU A 135 25.28 -19.61 11.42
C GLU A 135 24.14 -18.59 11.43
N GLN A 136 23.87 -17.91 10.31
CA GLN A 136 22.77 -16.95 10.17
C GLN A 136 21.38 -17.61 10.05
N TYR A 137 21.31 -18.94 9.88
CA TYR A 137 20.07 -19.71 9.74
C TYR A 137 19.90 -20.75 10.85
N LYS A 138 20.44 -20.51 12.06
CA LYS A 138 20.00 -21.27 13.23
C LYS A 138 18.53 -20.94 13.46
N LEU A 139 17.64 -21.91 13.21
CA LEU A 139 16.32 -21.92 13.81
C LEU A 139 16.55 -22.04 15.32
N GLU A 140 16.53 -20.91 16.02
CA GLU A 140 16.56 -20.87 17.47
C GLU A 140 15.31 -21.61 17.98
N ASP A 141 15.52 -22.60 18.85
CA ASP A 141 14.46 -23.49 19.32
C ASP A 141 13.46 -22.71 20.17
N LEU A 142 12.40 -22.26 19.49
CA LEU A 142 11.37 -21.38 20.02
C LEU A 142 10.69 -21.98 21.27
N GLY A 143 10.66 -23.31 21.39
CA GLY A 143 10.11 -24.01 22.55
C GLY A 143 10.92 -23.77 23.81
N ALA A 144 12.25 -23.85 23.73
CA ALA A 144 13.14 -23.61 24.86
C ALA A 144 13.15 -22.14 25.29
N ALA A 145 12.99 -21.21 24.34
CA ALA A 145 12.87 -19.79 24.63
C ALA A 145 11.54 -19.43 25.31
N LEU A 146 10.46 -20.17 25.00
CA LEU A 146 9.14 -19.95 25.59
C LEU A 146 9.04 -20.50 27.02
N ASP A 147 9.63 -21.67 27.28
CA ASP A 147 9.73 -22.26 28.63
C ASP A 147 10.65 -21.44 29.56
N ALA A 148 11.56 -20.64 29.00
CA ALA A 148 12.45 -19.76 29.76
C ALA A 148 11.79 -18.46 30.21
N VAL A 149 10.58 -18.14 29.73
CA VAL A 149 9.84 -16.95 30.19
C VAL A 149 9.13 -17.30 31.51
N PRO A 150 9.46 -16.63 32.62
CA PRO A 150 8.80 -16.89 33.90
C PRO A 150 7.35 -16.41 33.88
N ASP A 151 6.44 -17.16 34.50
CA ASP A 151 4.99 -16.86 34.53
C ASP A 151 4.69 -15.45 35.04
N ALA A 152 5.46 -14.94 36.00
CA ALA A 152 5.33 -13.59 36.53
C ALA A 152 5.57 -12.49 35.47
N ALA A 153 6.44 -12.73 34.48
CA ALA A 153 6.67 -11.79 33.38
C ALA A 153 5.49 -11.78 32.40
N LEU A 154 4.80 -12.93 32.24
CA LEU A 154 3.58 -13.02 31.44
C LEU A 154 2.42 -12.29 32.12
N GLU A 155 2.30 -12.40 33.44
CA GLU A 155 1.31 -11.67 34.25
C GLU A 155 1.53 -10.16 34.17
N GLN A 156 2.77 -9.69 34.36
CA GLN A 156 3.12 -8.28 34.25
C GLN A 156 2.81 -7.70 32.87
N TYR A 157 3.11 -8.46 31.80
CA TYR A 157 2.79 -8.05 30.43
C TYR A 157 1.27 -8.00 30.18
N LEU A 158 0.50 -8.91 30.78
CA LEU A 158 -0.96 -8.91 30.69
C LEU A 158 -1.60 -7.73 31.43
N GLU A 159 -0.96 -7.24 32.49
CA GLU A 159 -1.43 -6.13 33.30
C GLU A 159 -1.01 -4.78 32.70
N GLU A 160 0.22 -4.67 32.19
CA GLU A 160 0.74 -3.46 31.53
C GLU A 160 0.00 -3.16 30.21
N ASN A 161 -0.38 -4.21 29.46
CA ASN A 161 -1.07 -4.06 28.18
C ASN A 161 -2.60 -4.21 28.27
N GLN A 162 -3.17 -4.14 29.49
CA GLN A 162 -4.62 -4.12 29.71
C GLN A 162 -5.23 -2.72 29.45
N THR A 163 -4.88 -2.08 28.33
CA THR A 163 -5.51 -0.84 27.87
C THR A 163 -6.68 -1.15 26.95
N ILE A 164 -7.76 -1.69 27.50
CA ILE A 164 -9.09 -1.43 26.96
C ILE A 164 -9.90 -0.89 28.12
N ALA A 165 -10.36 0.35 27.95
CA ALA A 165 -11.24 1.07 28.85
C ALA A 165 -12.50 0.25 29.16
N VAL A 166 -12.45 -0.58 30.19
CA VAL A 166 -13.63 -1.21 30.78
C VAL A 166 -14.38 -0.16 31.63
N ASP A 167 -13.66 0.82 32.17
CA ASP A 167 -14.21 1.80 33.11
C ASP A 167 -15.05 2.91 32.44
N GLU A 168 -14.79 3.23 31.17
CA GLU A 168 -15.54 4.27 30.43
C GLU A 168 -16.85 3.73 29.82
N VAL A 169 -16.95 2.41 29.61
CA VAL A 169 -18.15 1.75 29.06
C VAL A 169 -19.24 1.55 30.14
N LEU A 170 -18.86 1.45 31.42
CA LEU A 170 -19.84 1.28 32.52
C LEU A 170 -20.55 2.59 32.93
N ALA A 171 -20.06 3.75 32.50
CA ALA A 171 -20.59 5.05 32.94
C ALA A 171 -21.79 5.57 32.12
N ASN A 172 -22.07 5.02 30.92
CA ASN A 172 -23.11 5.58 30.04
C ASN A 172 -23.84 4.53 29.17
N PRO A 173 -24.88 3.85 29.69
CA PRO A 173 -25.57 2.76 29.00
C PRO A 173 -26.47 3.19 27.81
N SER A 174 -26.37 4.43 27.32
CA SER A 174 -27.34 5.00 26.37
C SER A 174 -26.82 5.29 24.96
N GLN A 175 -25.55 5.07 24.66
CA GLN A 175 -25.05 5.22 23.28
C GLN A 175 -25.18 3.90 22.51
N LYS A 176 -26.26 3.81 21.73
CA LYS A 176 -26.49 2.74 20.75
C LYS A 176 -25.29 2.71 19.78
N LEU A 177 -24.61 1.56 19.69
CA LEU A 177 -23.51 1.31 18.77
C LEU A 177 -23.93 1.68 17.33
N PRO A 178 -23.10 2.41 16.55
CA PRO A 178 -23.39 2.64 15.15
C PRO A 178 -23.45 1.29 14.42
N GLU A 179 -24.60 0.94 13.85
CA GLU A 179 -24.81 -0.33 13.15
C GLU A 179 -24.05 -0.31 11.81
N LEU A 180 -23.15 -1.28 11.62
CA LEU A 180 -22.37 -1.51 10.39
C LEU A 180 -23.25 -1.64 9.12
N THR A 181 -24.53 -1.93 9.28
CA THR A 181 -25.52 -2.14 8.21
C THR A 181 -25.60 -0.97 7.23
N ASP A 182 -25.47 0.28 7.71
CA ASP A 182 -25.59 1.47 6.87
C ASP A 182 -24.41 1.66 5.90
N HIS A 183 -23.23 1.12 6.24
CA HIS A 183 -22.04 1.19 5.39
C HIS A 183 -22.00 0.08 4.33
N ILE A 184 -22.64 -1.08 4.60
CA ILE A 184 -22.68 -2.21 3.68
C ILE A 184 -23.61 -1.95 2.49
N GLN A 185 -24.66 -1.13 2.67
CA GLN A 185 -25.61 -0.82 1.58
C GLN A 185 -24.99 -0.05 0.40
N ASN A 186 -23.83 0.59 0.59
CA ASN A 186 -23.15 1.36 -0.47
C ASN A 186 -22.23 0.50 -1.36
N ILE A 187 -22.05 -0.78 -1.04
CA ILE A 187 -21.36 -1.73 -1.92
C ILE A 187 -22.44 -2.51 -2.67
N SER A 188 -22.73 -2.11 -3.91
CA SER A 188 -23.69 -2.85 -4.75
C SER A 188 -23.16 -4.25 -5.07
N ASN A 189 -24.05 -5.23 -5.11
CA ASN A 189 -23.74 -6.63 -5.48
C ASN A 189 -23.11 -6.75 -6.89
N GLU A 190 -23.22 -5.72 -7.72
CA GLU A 190 -22.59 -5.61 -9.04
C GLU A 190 -21.06 -5.61 -8.95
N LYS A 191 -20.47 -4.85 -8.01
CA LYS A 191 -19.01 -4.82 -7.80
C LYS A 191 -18.46 -6.15 -7.28
N LEU A 192 -19.27 -6.88 -6.52
CA LEU A 192 -18.93 -8.22 -6.04
C LEU A 192 -18.90 -9.23 -7.19
N ASN A 193 -19.83 -9.15 -8.13
CA ASN A 193 -19.84 -10.00 -9.32
C ASN A 193 -18.70 -9.67 -10.28
N ASP A 194 -18.39 -8.39 -10.51
CA ASP A 194 -17.23 -7.98 -11.32
C ASP A 194 -15.92 -8.57 -10.77
N TYR A 195 -15.76 -8.55 -9.44
CA TYR A 195 -14.58 -9.12 -8.78
C TYR A 195 -14.53 -10.66 -8.88
N LEU A 196 -15.68 -11.33 -8.84
CA LEU A 196 -15.77 -12.79 -9.01
C LEU A 196 -15.44 -13.20 -10.45
N ASP A 197 -15.93 -12.46 -11.44
CA ASP A 197 -15.64 -12.71 -12.85
C ASP A 197 -14.17 -12.42 -13.18
N GLU A 198 -13.63 -11.32 -12.67
CA GLU A 198 -12.22 -10.95 -12.87
C GLU A 198 -11.28 -11.99 -12.27
N ASN A 199 -11.63 -12.61 -11.14
CA ASN A 199 -10.79 -13.61 -10.46
C ASN A 199 -11.13 -15.07 -10.79
N SER A 200 -12.16 -15.34 -11.61
CA SER A 200 -12.56 -16.70 -12.02
C SER A 200 -11.43 -17.52 -12.67
N HIS A 201 -10.47 -16.84 -13.31
CA HIS A 201 -9.29 -17.47 -13.91
C HIS A 201 -8.31 -18.05 -12.89
N LEU A 202 -8.34 -17.60 -11.62
CA LEU A 202 -7.45 -18.07 -10.55
C LEU A 202 -7.84 -19.47 -10.04
N GLU A 203 -9.11 -19.85 -10.13
CA GLU A 203 -9.54 -21.21 -9.75
C GLU A 203 -9.06 -22.29 -10.73
N SER A 204 -8.90 -21.92 -12.01
CA SER A 204 -8.43 -22.86 -13.04
C SER A 204 -6.97 -23.28 -12.86
N ALA A 205 -6.17 -22.48 -12.16
CA ALA A 205 -4.75 -22.75 -11.91
C ALA A 205 -4.48 -23.66 -10.70
N ILE A 206 -5.52 -24.03 -9.94
CA ILE A 206 -5.42 -24.88 -8.74
C ILE A 206 -5.84 -26.34 -9.06
N ALA A 207 -6.36 -26.60 -10.27
CA ALA A 207 -6.92 -27.90 -10.68
C ALA A 207 -6.04 -28.72 -11.65
N GLU A 208 -4.77 -28.37 -11.85
CA GLU A 208 -3.78 -29.17 -12.62
C GLU A 208 -2.54 -29.48 -11.77
#